data_AF-A0A3A9GDF5-F1
#
_entry.id   AF-A0A3A9GDF5-F1
#
_cell.length_a   1.000
_cell.length_b   1.000
_cell.length_c   1.000
_cell.angle_alpha   90.00
_cell.angle_beta   90.00
_cell.angle_gamma   90.00
#
_symmetry.space_group_name_H-M   'P 1'
#
loop_
_entity.id
_entity.type
_entity.pdbx_description
1 polymer ?
#
loop_
_entity_poly.entity_id
_entity_poly.type
_entity_poly.pdbx_seq_one_letter_code
_entity_poly.pdbx_strand_id
1 'polypeptide(L)'
;MPSGVRDIQLLELKDTISQLNHTISTQNELIRSLQKMLRERDAKDSEKDKLIANLQAQLDYLKTKLFGSTSEIRHDQLPGQLDLFHLQTEDEPEPVPLEVEYIEVKAHKKARKSKAAYDEVFADLPTENVYVDTLTEEQKTCDVCGTMMVPIGHELIRTELRYTEPKLQRIDYYATTYECPQCRETEDPQFIKDEGTPALIPGSYASSGLAAHVMYYKYVMSMPLYRQEKDFEHLGVKL
;
A
#
# COMPACT_ATOMS: atom_id res chain seq x y z
N MET A 1 -92.21 43.51 -4.88
CA MET A 1 -92.31 42.78 -6.15
C MET A 1 -91.68 43.68 -7.21
N PRO A 2 -90.51 43.35 -7.78
CA PRO A 2 -89.95 44.13 -8.88
C PRO A 2 -90.87 43.99 -10.09
N SER A 3 -91.45 45.08 -10.56
CA SER A 3 -92.58 45.07 -11.51
C SER A 3 -92.21 45.71 -12.85
N GLY A 4 -90.99 45.47 -13.34
CA GLY A 4 -90.55 45.90 -14.67
C GLY A 4 -89.53 44.92 -15.27
N VAL A 5 -89.64 44.67 -16.58
CA VAL A 5 -88.74 43.78 -17.36
C VAL A 5 -87.26 44.12 -17.15
N ARG A 6 -86.94 45.40 -16.93
CA ARG A 6 -85.59 45.88 -16.64
C ARG A 6 -85.05 45.40 -15.29
N ASP A 7 -85.89 45.25 -14.27
CA ASP A 7 -85.45 44.82 -12.93
C ASP A 7 -85.09 43.32 -12.93
N ILE A 8 -85.80 42.52 -13.72
CA ILE A 8 -85.50 41.09 -13.92
C ILE A 8 -84.17 40.93 -14.66
N GLN A 9 -83.95 41.71 -15.73
CA GLN A 9 -82.67 41.73 -16.46
C GLN A 9 -81.50 42.13 -15.56
N LEU A 10 -81.70 43.10 -14.66
CA LEU A 10 -80.65 43.51 -13.70
C LEU A 10 -80.32 42.41 -12.68
N LEU A 11 -81.30 41.62 -12.25
CA LEU A 11 -81.07 40.48 -11.36
C LEU A 11 -80.30 39.36 -12.07
N GLU A 12 -80.66 39.02 -13.31
CA GLU A 12 -79.94 38.03 -14.14
C GLU A 12 -78.49 38.46 -14.42
N LEU A 13 -78.26 39.75 -14.70
CA LEU A 13 -76.92 40.32 -14.84
C LEU A 13 -76.12 40.23 -13.54
N LYS A 14 -76.76 40.43 -12.39
CA LYS A 14 -76.10 40.29 -11.08
C LYS A 14 -75.73 38.84 -10.79
N ASP A 15 -76.61 37.89 -11.10
CA ASP A 15 -76.34 36.47 -10.90
C ASP A 15 -75.23 35.96 -11.82
N THR A 16 -75.20 36.41 -13.08
CA THR A 16 -74.10 36.08 -14.02
C THR A 16 -72.78 36.69 -13.58
N ILE A 17 -72.76 37.94 -13.09
CA ILE A 17 -71.54 38.55 -12.49
C ILE A 17 -71.09 37.75 -11.26
N SER A 18 -72.01 37.27 -10.44
CA SER A 18 -71.71 36.46 -9.25
C SER A 18 -71.07 35.13 -9.63
N GLN A 19 -71.60 34.45 -10.65
CA GLN A 19 -71.03 33.22 -11.20
C GLN A 19 -69.66 33.46 -11.82
N LEU A 20 -69.46 34.55 -12.57
CA LEU A 20 -68.16 34.93 -13.13
C LEU A 20 -67.13 35.23 -12.04
N ASN A 21 -67.51 35.91 -10.97
CA ASN A 21 -66.60 36.16 -9.84
C ASN A 21 -66.19 34.86 -9.15
N HIS A 22 -67.12 33.91 -9.01
CA HIS A 22 -66.81 32.59 -8.46
C HIS A 22 -65.85 31.81 -9.37
N THR A 23 -66.08 31.78 -10.68
CA THR A 23 -65.19 31.09 -11.63
C THR A 23 -63.81 31.74 -11.72
N ILE A 24 -63.72 33.07 -11.64
CA ILE A 24 -62.43 33.78 -11.55
C ILE A 24 -61.71 33.43 -10.25
N SER A 25 -62.42 33.31 -9.13
CA SER A 25 -61.82 32.90 -7.85
C SER A 25 -61.23 31.49 -7.93
N THR A 26 -61.98 30.53 -8.45
CA THR A 26 -61.51 29.15 -8.59
C THR A 26 -60.35 29.03 -9.57
N GLN A 27 -60.37 29.78 -10.68
CA GLN A 27 -59.25 29.86 -11.60
C GLN A 27 -58.00 30.46 -10.95
N ASN A 28 -58.14 31.52 -10.16
CA ASN A 28 -57.02 32.12 -9.43
C ASN A 28 -56.42 31.17 -8.39
N GLU A 29 -57.24 30.39 -7.70
CA GLU A 29 -56.77 29.35 -6.78
C GLU A 29 -56.00 28.24 -7.51
N LEU A 30 -56.51 27.80 -8.67
CA LEU A 30 -55.83 26.82 -9.51
C LEU A 30 -54.52 27.36 -10.07
N ILE A 31 -54.46 28.62 -10.49
CA ILE A 31 -53.22 29.26 -10.94
C ILE A 31 -52.20 29.29 -9.79
N ARG A 32 -52.61 29.63 -8.57
CA ARG A 32 -51.73 29.63 -7.40
C ARG A 32 -51.20 28.23 -7.07
N SER A 33 -52.05 27.20 -7.16
CA SER A 33 -51.62 25.81 -6.91
C SER A 33 -50.64 25.32 -7.99
N LEU A 34 -50.90 25.63 -9.26
CA LEU A 34 -49.98 25.33 -10.36
C LEU A 34 -48.63 26.06 -10.18
N GLN A 35 -48.65 27.35 -9.84
CA GLN A 35 -47.43 28.10 -9.57
C GLN A 35 -46.63 27.52 -8.39
N LYS A 36 -47.32 27.05 -7.35
CA LYS A 36 -46.66 26.36 -6.22
C LYS A 36 -46.00 25.07 -6.67
N MET A 37 -46.70 24.24 -7.44
CA MET A 37 -46.13 22.99 -7.98
C MET A 37 -44.92 23.25 -8.89
N LEU A 38 -44.96 24.27 -9.74
CA LEU A 38 -43.83 24.64 -10.60
C LEU A 38 -42.60 25.01 -9.76
N ARG A 39 -42.76 25.89 -8.75
CA ARG A 39 -41.66 26.26 -7.85
C ARG A 39 -41.06 25.06 -7.12
N GLU A 40 -41.91 24.12 -6.67
CA GLU A 40 -41.44 22.89 -6.02
C GLU A 40 -40.68 21.97 -6.98
N ARG A 41 -41.08 21.91 -8.26
CA ARG A 41 -40.32 21.18 -9.28
C ARG A 41 -39.00 21.86 -9.60
N ASP A 42 -38.99 23.16 -9.82
CA ASP A 42 -37.78 23.94 -10.10
C ASP A 42 -36.75 23.80 -8.95
N ALA A 43 -37.23 23.81 -7.70
CA ALA A 43 -36.37 23.57 -6.54
C ALA A 43 -35.74 22.16 -6.59
N LYS A 44 -36.53 21.13 -6.85
CA LYS A 44 -36.03 19.74 -6.97
C LYS A 44 -35.08 19.55 -8.14
N ASP A 45 -35.31 20.22 -9.26
CA ASP A 45 -34.44 20.13 -10.42
C ASP A 45 -33.11 20.85 -10.14
N SER A 46 -33.14 21.99 -9.44
CA SER A 46 -31.91 22.65 -8.98
C SER A 46 -31.09 21.79 -7.99
N GLU A 47 -31.73 20.97 -7.17
CA GLU A 47 -31.04 20.03 -6.27
C GLU A 47 -30.39 18.89 -7.05
N LYS A 48 -31.09 18.33 -8.06
CA LYS A 48 -30.53 17.31 -8.94
C LYS A 48 -29.34 17.84 -9.73
N ASP A 49 -29.43 19.06 -10.26
CA ASP A 49 -28.35 19.67 -11.03
C ASP A 49 -27.08 19.83 -10.19
N LYS A 50 -27.21 20.21 -8.92
CA LYS A 50 -26.09 20.26 -7.96
C LYS A 50 -25.48 18.88 -7.73
N LEU A 51 -26.31 17.84 -7.60
CA LEU A 51 -25.83 16.45 -7.43
C LEU A 51 -25.11 15.96 -8.70
N ILE A 52 -25.65 16.25 -9.88
CA ILE A 52 -25.04 15.89 -11.16
C ILE A 52 -23.67 16.58 -11.30
N ALA A 53 -23.58 17.87 -11.01
CA ALA A 53 -22.31 18.61 -11.06
C ALA A 53 -21.27 18.03 -10.09
N ASN A 54 -21.68 17.64 -8.89
CA ASN A 54 -20.80 17.00 -7.91
C ASN A 54 -20.30 15.64 -8.41
N LEU A 55 -21.20 14.79 -8.91
CA LEU A 55 -20.85 13.48 -9.46
C LEU A 55 -19.93 13.60 -10.68
N GLN A 56 -20.16 14.57 -11.57
CA GLN A 56 -19.27 14.85 -12.69
C GLN A 56 -17.87 15.25 -12.21
N ALA A 57 -17.77 16.15 -11.23
CA ALA A 57 -16.47 16.54 -10.66
C ALA A 57 -15.73 15.35 -10.02
N GLN A 58 -16.44 14.45 -9.33
CA GLN A 58 -15.85 13.22 -8.78
C GLN A 58 -15.34 12.29 -9.89
N LEU A 59 -16.13 12.11 -10.96
CA LEU A 59 -15.72 11.29 -12.10
C LEU A 59 -14.49 11.85 -12.79
N ASP A 60 -14.42 13.17 -12.98
CA ASP A 60 -13.27 13.82 -13.60
C ASP A 60 -12.02 13.69 -12.71
N TYR A 61 -12.16 13.87 -11.39
CA TYR A 61 -11.07 13.62 -10.44
C TYR A 61 -10.59 12.16 -10.50
N LEU A 62 -11.50 11.19 -10.55
CA LEU A 62 -11.10 9.77 -10.65
C LEU A 62 -10.46 9.46 -12.00
N LYS A 63 -10.97 10.00 -13.11
CA LYS A 63 -10.39 9.84 -14.44
C LYS A 63 -8.99 10.43 -14.51
N THR A 64 -8.78 11.64 -13.99
CA THR A 64 -7.45 12.25 -13.93
C THR A 64 -6.51 11.45 -13.02
N LYS A 65 -6.99 10.88 -11.93
CA LYS A 65 -6.17 10.03 -11.05
C LYS A 65 -5.80 8.67 -11.67
N LEU A 66 -6.72 8.05 -12.42
CA LEU A 66 -6.52 6.71 -13.01
C LEU A 66 -5.80 6.75 -14.35
N PHE A 67 -6.13 7.73 -15.18
CA PHE A 67 -5.67 7.84 -16.57
C PHE A 67 -4.85 9.10 -16.84
N GLY A 68 -4.73 10.01 -15.87
CA GLY A 68 -3.85 11.18 -16.01
C GLY A 68 -2.39 10.84 -15.75
N SER A 69 -1.50 11.67 -16.27
CA SER A 69 -0.06 11.54 -16.04
C SER A 69 0.26 11.72 -14.56
N THR A 70 0.91 10.73 -13.96
CA THR A 70 1.34 10.76 -12.55
C THR A 70 2.60 11.60 -12.33
N SER A 71 3.23 12.08 -13.42
CA SER A 71 4.38 12.98 -13.39
C SER A 71 3.94 14.45 -13.42
N GLU A 72 4.65 15.31 -12.69
CA GLU A 72 4.50 16.78 -12.72
C GLU A 72 4.91 17.42 -14.06
N ILE A 73 5.20 16.61 -15.09
CA ILE A 73 5.62 17.05 -16.41
C ILE A 73 4.36 17.50 -17.15
N ARG A 74 4.12 18.82 -17.14
CA ARG A 74 3.07 19.45 -17.94
C ARG A 74 3.63 19.75 -19.32
N HIS A 75 3.08 19.12 -20.34
CA HIS A 75 3.40 19.42 -21.74
C HIS A 75 2.69 20.69 -22.25
N ASP A 76 1.71 21.19 -21.49
CA ASP A 76 0.99 22.42 -21.82
C ASP A 76 1.79 23.65 -21.40
N GLN A 77 2.31 24.37 -22.39
CA GLN A 77 2.96 25.66 -22.21
C GLN A 77 1.95 26.71 -21.72
N LEU A 78 2.12 27.17 -20.48
CA LEU A 78 1.50 28.42 -20.03
C LEU A 78 2.11 29.59 -20.82
N PRO A 79 1.29 30.53 -21.33
CA PRO A 79 1.81 31.64 -22.14
C PRO A 79 2.80 32.49 -21.35
N GLY A 80 4.07 32.50 -21.77
CA GLY A 80 5.15 33.28 -21.17
C GLY A 80 6.14 32.51 -20.29
N GLN A 81 5.94 31.20 -20.05
CA GLN A 81 6.88 30.38 -19.31
C GLN A 81 7.75 29.54 -20.28
N LEU A 82 9.08 29.69 -20.20
CA LEU A 82 10.02 28.84 -20.95
C LEU A 82 10.10 27.46 -20.29
N ASP A 83 9.99 26.43 -21.10
CA ASP A 83 10.03 25.03 -20.68
C ASP A 83 11.48 24.56 -20.50
N LEU A 84 11.85 24.14 -19.29
CA LEU A 84 13.23 23.77 -18.91
C LEU A 84 13.60 22.34 -19.32
N PHE A 85 12.62 21.51 -19.70
CA PHE A 85 12.80 20.09 -20.00
C PHE A 85 12.59 19.75 -21.49
N HIS A 86 12.78 20.73 -22.36
CA HIS A 86 12.82 20.50 -23.81
C HIS A 86 14.12 19.79 -24.22
N LEU A 87 14.32 18.56 -23.75
CA LEU A 87 15.12 17.60 -24.48
C LEU A 87 14.31 17.27 -25.73
N GLN A 88 14.83 17.72 -26.87
CA GLN A 88 14.32 17.48 -28.21
C GLN A 88 13.67 16.09 -28.28
N THR A 89 12.35 16.05 -28.23
CA THR A 89 11.60 14.93 -28.79
C THR A 89 11.86 15.03 -30.28
N GLU A 90 12.88 14.31 -30.75
CA GLU A 90 12.93 13.90 -32.16
C GLU A 90 11.54 13.40 -32.51
N ASP A 91 10.97 13.96 -33.56
CA ASP A 91 9.60 13.77 -34.05
C ASP A 91 9.02 12.41 -33.66
N GLU A 92 8.07 12.39 -32.71
CA GLU A 92 7.24 11.21 -32.53
C GLU A 92 6.50 11.00 -33.86
N PRO A 93 6.74 9.88 -34.57
CA PRO A 93 6.09 9.65 -35.86
C PRO A 93 4.58 9.54 -35.65
N GLU A 94 3.80 10.12 -36.57
CA GLU A 94 2.34 10.06 -36.56
C GLU A 94 1.87 8.60 -36.36
N PRO A 95 0.88 8.36 -35.47
CA PRO A 95 0.47 7.01 -35.12
C PRO A 95 -0.16 6.33 -36.35
N VAL A 96 0.57 5.37 -36.92
CA VAL A 96 0.06 4.48 -37.96
C VAL A 96 -1.10 3.66 -37.38
N PRO A 97 -2.24 3.51 -38.08
CA PRO A 97 -3.32 2.64 -37.63
C PRO A 97 -2.81 1.21 -37.56
N LEU A 98 -2.54 0.72 -36.35
CA LEU A 98 -2.19 -0.67 -36.09
C LEU A 98 -3.46 -1.52 -36.24
N GLU A 99 -3.52 -2.33 -37.28
CA GLU A 99 -4.44 -3.46 -37.33
C GLU A 99 -4.15 -4.34 -36.11
N VAL A 100 -5.17 -4.54 -35.26
CA VAL A 100 -5.05 -5.34 -34.05
C VAL A 100 -4.97 -6.81 -34.45
N GLU A 101 -3.79 -7.26 -34.85
CA GLU A 101 -3.47 -8.68 -34.84
C GLU A 101 -3.44 -9.12 -33.37
N TYR A 102 -4.27 -10.12 -33.05
CA TYR A 102 -4.29 -10.76 -31.75
C TYR A 102 -2.96 -11.49 -31.54
N ILE A 103 -1.97 -10.80 -31.00
CA ILE A 103 -0.75 -11.42 -30.52
C ILE A 103 -1.12 -12.15 -29.24
N GLU A 104 -1.24 -13.47 -29.31
CA GLU A 104 -1.30 -14.31 -28.12
C GLU A 104 -0.02 -14.13 -27.31
N VAL A 105 -0.07 -13.24 -26.31
CA VAL A 105 1.01 -13.05 -25.34
C VAL A 105 1.17 -14.35 -24.58
N LYS A 106 2.12 -15.19 -24.99
CA LYS A 106 2.52 -16.38 -24.22
C LYS A 106 2.87 -15.91 -22.81
N ALA A 107 2.08 -16.37 -21.84
CA ALA A 107 2.28 -16.09 -20.43
C ALA A 107 3.77 -16.25 -20.10
N HIS A 108 4.42 -15.16 -19.70
CA HIS A 108 5.82 -15.18 -19.33
C HIS A 108 5.93 -16.07 -18.10
N LYS A 109 6.30 -17.35 -18.29
CA LYS A 109 6.78 -18.19 -17.21
C LYS A 109 8.13 -17.61 -16.84
N LYS A 110 8.14 -16.63 -15.93
CA LYS A 110 9.37 -16.16 -15.31
C LYS A 110 9.99 -17.38 -14.66
N ALA A 111 11.05 -17.91 -15.26
CA ALA A 111 11.89 -18.89 -14.62
C ALA A 111 12.32 -18.26 -13.29
N ARG A 112 11.90 -18.88 -12.19
CA ARG A 112 12.23 -18.40 -10.86
C ARG A 112 13.75 -18.50 -10.76
N LYS A 113 14.44 -17.36 -10.83
CA LYS A 113 15.89 -17.31 -10.59
C LYS A 113 16.14 -18.03 -9.27
N SER A 114 17.14 -18.91 -9.24
CA SER A 114 17.61 -19.49 -7.99
C SER A 114 17.88 -18.33 -7.03
N LYS A 115 17.33 -18.42 -5.82
CA LYS A 115 17.71 -17.47 -4.77
C LYS A 115 19.22 -17.64 -4.61
N ALA A 116 19.98 -16.56 -4.76
CA ALA A 116 21.40 -16.58 -4.45
C ALA A 116 21.55 -17.14 -3.03
N ALA A 117 22.38 -18.17 -2.86
CA ALA A 117 22.65 -18.69 -1.53
C ALA A 117 23.31 -17.58 -0.72
N TYR A 118 22.96 -17.44 0.56
CA TYR A 118 23.57 -16.43 1.42
C TYR A 118 25.11 -16.52 1.43
N ASP A 119 25.64 -17.72 1.22
CA ASP A 119 27.08 -17.95 1.08
C ASP A 119 27.71 -17.26 -0.13
N GLU A 120 26.99 -17.10 -1.23
CA GLU A 120 27.49 -16.37 -2.41
C GLU A 120 27.43 -14.85 -2.21
N VAL A 121 26.40 -14.36 -1.51
CA VAL A 121 26.18 -12.92 -1.29
C VAL A 121 27.16 -12.35 -0.26
N PHE A 122 27.58 -13.18 0.71
CA PHE A 122 28.42 -12.75 1.83
C PHE A 122 29.85 -13.30 1.78
N ALA A 123 30.28 -13.86 0.65
CA ALA A 123 31.63 -14.47 0.50
C ALA A 123 32.77 -13.46 0.70
N ASP A 124 32.54 -12.20 0.30
CA ASP A 124 33.56 -11.15 0.32
C ASP A 124 33.72 -10.47 1.70
N LEU A 125 32.87 -10.82 2.67
CA LEU A 125 32.89 -10.24 4.01
C LEU A 125 33.87 -10.95 4.95
N PRO A 126 34.46 -10.22 5.91
CA PRO A 126 35.18 -10.85 7.01
C PRO A 126 34.21 -11.70 7.86
N THR A 127 34.50 -13.00 7.95
CA THR A 127 33.71 -13.97 8.73
C THR A 127 34.33 -14.20 10.11
N GLU A 128 33.53 -14.06 11.16
CA GLU A 128 33.86 -14.39 12.54
C GLU A 128 33.01 -15.59 12.99
N ASN A 129 33.67 -16.64 13.48
CA ASN A 129 32.98 -17.85 13.95
C ASN A 129 32.81 -17.76 15.47
N VAL A 130 31.56 -17.75 15.95
CA VAL A 130 31.24 -17.70 17.37
C VAL A 130 30.69 -19.06 17.80
N TYR A 131 31.42 -19.74 18.68
CA TYR A 131 30.96 -20.97 19.31
C TYR A 131 30.11 -20.61 20.52
N VAL A 132 28.85 -21.03 20.51
CA VAL A 132 27.90 -20.78 21.59
C VAL A 132 28.15 -21.81 22.68
N ASP A 133 28.53 -21.34 23.87
CA ASP A 133 28.60 -22.14 25.11
C ASP A 133 27.91 -21.36 26.24
N THR A 134 26.58 -21.29 26.15
CA THR A 134 25.70 -20.61 27.11
C THR A 134 25.14 -21.55 28.18
N LEU A 135 25.35 -22.86 28.05
CA LEU A 135 24.94 -23.83 29.07
C LEU A 135 25.76 -23.65 30.36
N THR A 136 25.03 -23.51 31.46
CA THR A 136 25.61 -23.49 32.81
C THR A 136 26.15 -24.87 33.20
N GLU A 137 27.10 -24.93 34.14
CA GLU A 137 27.69 -26.21 34.60
C GLU A 137 26.63 -27.20 35.12
N GLU A 138 25.53 -26.69 35.68
CA GLU A 138 24.39 -27.49 36.13
C GLU A 138 23.63 -28.14 34.96
N GLN A 139 23.45 -27.42 33.85
CA GLN A 139 22.80 -27.94 32.63
C GLN A 139 23.73 -28.85 31.80
N LYS A 140 25.04 -28.80 32.07
CA LYS A 140 26.05 -29.71 31.50
C LYS A 140 26.12 -31.05 32.26
N THR A 141 25.26 -31.25 33.25
CA THR A 141 25.16 -32.51 33.99
C THR A 141 24.07 -33.40 33.38
N CYS A 142 24.37 -34.67 33.17
CA CYS A 142 23.38 -35.61 32.63
C CYS A 142 22.29 -35.93 33.67
N ASP A 143 21.01 -35.78 33.28
CA ASP A 143 19.85 -36.07 34.14
C ASP A 143 19.75 -37.54 34.61
N VAL A 144 20.36 -38.47 33.87
CA VAL A 144 20.23 -39.92 34.12
C VAL A 144 21.34 -40.45 35.04
N CYS A 145 22.58 -39.99 34.85
CA CYS A 145 23.75 -40.55 35.53
C CYS A 145 24.59 -39.52 36.31
N GLY A 146 24.23 -38.23 36.27
CA GLY A 146 24.91 -37.17 37.02
C GLY A 146 26.34 -36.89 36.58
N THR A 147 26.80 -37.42 35.44
CA THR A 147 28.14 -37.13 34.91
C THR A 147 28.14 -35.87 34.05
N MET A 148 29.28 -35.18 34.05
CA MET A 148 29.53 -34.01 33.19
C MET A 148 29.59 -34.42 31.72
N MET A 149 28.82 -33.74 30.88
CA MET A 149 28.80 -33.97 29.44
C MET A 149 30.03 -33.37 28.74
N VAL A 150 30.42 -33.99 27.63
CA VAL A 150 31.60 -33.62 26.83
C VAL A 150 31.14 -33.04 25.48
N PRO A 151 31.74 -31.95 24.98
CA PRO A 151 31.41 -31.41 23.65
C PRO A 151 31.88 -32.37 22.55
N ILE A 152 30.97 -32.74 21.63
CA ILE A 152 31.23 -33.69 20.55
C ILE A 152 31.40 -33.01 19.19
N GLY A 153 30.60 -31.97 18.92
CA GLY A 153 30.50 -31.39 17.60
C GLY A 153 29.98 -29.97 17.59
N HIS A 154 30.30 -29.28 16.49
CA HIS A 154 29.85 -27.93 16.22
C HIS A 154 28.96 -27.94 14.98
N GLU A 155 27.71 -27.49 15.11
CA GLU A 155 26.76 -27.38 13.99
C GLU A 155 26.45 -25.91 13.73
N LEU A 156 26.45 -25.47 12.47
CA LEU A 156 26.08 -24.10 12.12
C LEU A 156 24.58 -23.90 12.29
N ILE A 157 24.18 -23.04 13.23
CA ILE A 157 22.76 -22.75 13.50
C ILE A 157 22.27 -21.63 12.60
N ARG A 158 23.09 -20.58 12.47
CA ARG A 158 22.71 -19.33 11.81
C ARG A 158 23.92 -18.50 11.43
N THR A 159 23.69 -17.65 10.45
CA THR A 159 24.60 -16.61 9.99
C THR A 159 23.92 -15.27 10.21
N GLU A 160 24.57 -14.35 10.90
CA GLU A 160 24.09 -12.99 11.13
C GLU A 160 25.08 -11.98 10.55
N LEU A 161 24.59 -10.84 10.06
CA LEU A 161 25.43 -9.73 9.65
C LEU A 161 25.49 -8.70 10.77
N ARG A 162 26.69 -8.46 11.32
CA ARG A 162 26.93 -7.36 12.26
C ARG A 162 27.42 -6.14 11.50
N TYR A 163 26.73 -5.03 11.71
CA TYR A 163 27.16 -3.73 11.24
C TYR A 163 27.93 -3.00 12.35
N THR A 164 29.22 -2.72 12.10
CA THR A 164 30.08 -1.94 12.99
C THR A 164 30.74 -0.86 12.16
N GLU A 165 30.29 0.40 12.25
CA GLU A 165 30.75 1.50 11.39
C GLU A 165 32.29 1.54 11.22
N PRO A 166 32.86 1.58 9.99
CA PRO A 166 32.26 1.52 8.65
C PRO A 166 32.39 0.12 7.99
N LYS A 167 32.32 -0.96 8.76
CA LYS A 167 32.55 -2.34 8.31
C LYS A 167 31.32 -3.21 8.51
N LEU A 168 31.09 -4.10 7.55
CA LEU A 168 30.14 -5.19 7.71
C LEU A 168 30.91 -6.48 7.98
N GLN A 169 30.42 -7.29 8.92
CA GLN A 169 31.02 -8.56 9.30
C GLN A 169 29.96 -9.64 9.26
N ARG A 170 30.34 -10.81 8.75
CA ARG A 170 29.54 -12.03 8.81
C ARG A 170 29.88 -12.76 10.11
N ILE A 171 28.88 -13.09 10.91
CA ILE A 171 29.05 -13.87 12.15
C ILE A 171 28.33 -15.19 11.98
N ASP A 172 29.08 -16.28 11.97
CA ASP A 172 28.54 -17.64 11.91
C ASP A 172 28.50 -18.23 13.33
N TYR A 173 27.29 -18.52 13.81
CA TYR A 173 27.07 -19.10 15.14
C TYR A 173 27.02 -20.62 15.05
N TYR A 174 27.88 -21.26 15.84
CA TYR A 174 27.97 -22.71 15.94
C TYR A 174 27.43 -23.21 17.27
N ALA A 175 26.43 -24.10 17.23
CA ALA A 175 25.94 -24.86 18.38
C ALA A 175 27.03 -25.81 18.84
N THR A 176 27.37 -25.82 20.12
CA THR A 176 28.05 -26.97 20.72
C THR A 176 27.01 -28.03 21.06
N THR A 177 27.21 -29.23 20.53
CA THR A 177 26.47 -30.42 20.96
C THR A 177 27.27 -31.15 22.04
N TYR A 178 26.61 -31.45 23.15
CA TYR A 178 27.19 -32.17 24.28
C TYR A 178 26.63 -33.59 24.33
N GLU A 179 27.51 -34.54 24.59
CA GLU A 179 27.15 -35.94 24.81
C GLU A 179 27.53 -36.40 26.22
N CYS A 180 26.73 -37.29 26.79
CA CYS A 180 27.10 -37.97 28.01
C CYS A 180 28.04 -39.15 27.70
N PRO A 181 29.27 -39.21 28.25
CA PRO A 181 30.22 -40.28 27.95
C PRO A 181 29.75 -41.65 28.46
N GLN A 182 28.96 -41.71 29.54
CA GLN A 182 28.46 -42.97 30.11
C GLN A 182 27.20 -43.47 29.40
N CYS A 183 26.29 -42.58 29.01
CA CYS A 183 25.05 -42.98 28.33
C CYS A 183 25.25 -43.23 26.83
N ARG A 184 26.41 -42.90 26.27
CA ARG A 184 26.73 -43.16 24.86
C ARG A 184 26.70 -44.65 24.51
N GLU A 185 27.08 -45.51 25.45
CA GLU A 185 27.14 -46.97 25.23
C GLU A 185 25.84 -47.70 25.58
N THR A 186 24.85 -47.01 26.15
CA THR A 186 23.52 -47.57 26.46
C THR A 186 22.55 -47.43 25.29
N GLU A 187 21.40 -48.14 25.36
CA GLU A 187 20.37 -48.14 24.31
C GLU A 187 19.78 -46.74 24.05
N ASP A 188 19.83 -45.83 25.03
CA ASP A 188 19.34 -44.44 24.94
C ASP A 188 20.47 -43.41 25.21
N PRO A 189 21.18 -42.94 24.17
CA PRO A 189 22.20 -41.90 24.31
C PRO A 189 21.57 -40.51 24.49
N GLN A 190 22.01 -39.78 25.52
CA GLN A 190 21.53 -38.42 25.81
C GLN A 190 22.43 -37.37 25.15
N PHE A 191 21.81 -36.50 24.35
CA PHE A 191 22.45 -35.35 23.70
C PHE A 191 21.75 -34.05 24.11
N ILE A 192 22.53 -33.02 24.40
CA ILE A 192 22.04 -31.67 24.63
C ILE A 192 22.67 -30.75 23.57
N LYS A 193 21.84 -30.04 22.83
CA LYS A 193 22.28 -29.01 21.88
C LYS A 193 22.11 -27.64 22.50
N ASP A 194 23.19 -26.87 22.56
CA ASP A 194 23.09 -25.47 22.95
C ASP A 194 22.80 -24.60 21.72
N GLU A 195 21.55 -24.18 21.57
CA GLU A 195 21.11 -23.31 20.48
C GLU A 195 21.35 -21.81 20.78
N GLY A 196 21.74 -21.48 22.02
CA GLY A 196 22.00 -20.11 22.48
C GLY A 196 20.79 -19.19 22.45
N THR A 197 21.06 -17.88 22.37
CA THR A 197 20.02 -16.84 22.31
C THR A 197 19.33 -16.83 20.95
N PRO A 198 18.01 -16.97 20.82
CA PRO A 198 17.35 -17.07 19.50
C PRO A 198 17.65 -15.87 18.59
N ALA A 199 17.67 -16.10 17.27
CA ALA A 199 17.85 -15.04 16.28
C ALA A 199 16.69 -14.03 16.37
N LEU A 200 16.96 -12.76 16.06
CA LEU A 200 15.92 -11.71 16.08
C LEU A 200 14.76 -12.04 15.13
N ILE A 201 15.09 -12.47 13.90
CA ILE A 201 14.12 -12.92 12.89
C ILE A 201 14.54 -14.33 12.45
N PRO A 202 13.72 -15.37 12.71
CA PRO A 202 14.04 -16.74 12.31
C PRO A 202 14.30 -16.85 10.80
N GLY A 203 15.44 -17.44 10.42
CA GLY A 203 15.83 -17.66 9.02
C GLY A 203 16.33 -16.41 8.27
N SER A 204 16.53 -15.29 8.97
CA SER A 204 17.13 -14.07 8.42
C SER A 204 18.59 -13.92 8.85
N TYR A 205 19.37 -13.20 8.04
CA TYR A 205 20.72 -12.76 8.36
C TYR A 205 20.76 -11.44 9.17
N ALA A 206 19.59 -10.85 9.47
CA ALA A 206 19.52 -9.57 10.16
C ALA A 206 19.84 -9.73 11.65
N SER A 207 21.03 -9.26 12.07
CA SER A 207 21.33 -9.08 13.49
C SER A 207 20.51 -7.94 14.09
N SER A 208 20.40 -7.91 15.41
CA SER A 208 19.74 -6.81 16.13
C SER A 208 20.38 -5.45 15.85
N GLY A 209 21.71 -5.41 15.76
CA GLY A 209 22.45 -4.18 15.43
C GLY A 209 22.18 -3.70 14.01
N LEU A 210 22.15 -4.61 13.03
CA LEU A 210 21.86 -4.26 11.64
C LEU A 210 20.42 -3.76 11.47
N ALA A 211 19.45 -4.44 12.09
CA ALA A 211 18.06 -4.01 12.06
C ALA A 211 17.88 -2.61 12.68
N ALA A 212 18.51 -2.37 13.84
CA ALA A 212 18.49 -1.06 14.49
C ALA A 212 19.10 0.04 13.61
N HIS A 213 20.22 -0.25 12.93
CA HIS A 213 20.86 0.69 12.01
C HIS A 213 19.94 1.07 10.84
N VAL A 214 19.35 0.09 10.17
CA VAL A 214 18.41 0.33 9.05
C VAL A 214 17.22 1.17 9.50
N MET A 215 16.65 0.85 10.67
CA MET A 215 15.54 1.63 11.25
C MET A 215 15.96 3.07 11.57
N TYR A 216 17.11 3.26 12.21
CA TYR A 216 17.62 4.59 12.53
C TYR A 216 17.84 5.44 11.27
N TYR A 217 18.48 4.88 10.25
CA TYR A 217 18.71 5.60 9.00
C TYR A 217 17.41 5.91 8.26
N LYS A 218 16.45 4.98 8.24
CA LYS A 218 15.17 5.18 7.56
C LYS A 218 14.31 6.24 8.25
N TYR A 219 14.19 6.20 9.57
CA TYR A 219 13.22 7.00 10.31
C TYR A 219 13.80 8.26 10.95
N VAL A 220 15.04 8.21 11.42
CA VAL A 220 15.69 9.38 12.05
C VAL A 220 16.43 10.20 11.01
N MET A 221 17.28 9.55 10.19
CA MET A 221 18.05 10.25 9.16
C MET A 221 17.27 10.44 7.84
N SER A 222 16.05 9.93 7.75
CA SER A 222 15.20 10.01 6.54
C SER A 222 15.89 9.51 5.26
N MET A 223 16.83 8.56 5.39
CA MET A 223 17.58 8.00 4.27
C MET A 223 16.72 6.98 3.52
N PRO A 224 16.53 7.13 2.19
CA PRO A 224 15.80 6.17 1.38
C PRO A 224 16.45 4.78 1.41
N LEU A 225 15.63 3.72 1.36
CA LEU A 225 16.13 2.33 1.45
C LEU A 225 17.04 1.96 0.27
N TYR A 226 16.72 2.38 -0.95
CA TYR A 226 17.59 2.16 -2.12
C TYR A 226 18.98 2.80 -1.97
N ARG A 227 19.10 3.85 -1.15
CA ARG A 227 20.39 4.50 -0.89
C ARG A 227 21.18 3.70 0.14
N GLN A 228 20.50 3.20 1.16
CA GLN A 228 21.11 2.28 2.13
C GLN A 228 21.60 1.00 1.44
N GLU A 229 20.83 0.44 0.49
CA GLU A 229 21.25 -0.70 -0.33
C GLU A 229 22.55 -0.40 -1.11
N LYS A 230 22.66 0.77 -1.74
CA LYS A 230 23.91 1.20 -2.40
C LYS A 230 25.07 1.36 -1.44
N ASP A 231 24.81 1.86 -0.23
CA ASP A 231 25.84 1.95 0.81
C ASP A 231 26.32 0.56 1.22
N PHE A 232 25.44 -0.45 1.30
CA PHE A 232 25.83 -1.84 1.52
C PHE A 232 26.58 -2.45 0.31
N GLU A 233 26.21 -2.10 -0.93
CA GLU A 233 26.96 -2.51 -2.13
C GLU A 233 28.40 -1.98 -2.08
N HIS A 234 28.61 -0.75 -1.61
CA HIS A 234 29.95 -0.20 -1.40
C HIS A 234 30.75 -0.91 -0.30
N LEU A 235 30.06 -1.52 0.66
CA LEU A 235 30.67 -2.36 1.70
C LEU A 235 30.91 -3.82 1.24
N GLY A 236 30.62 -4.14 -0.02
CA GLY A 236 30.86 -5.45 -0.61
C GLY A 236 29.67 -6.40 -0.53
N VAL A 237 28.47 -5.92 -0.20
CA VAL A 237 27.27 -6.76 -0.14
C VAL A 237 26.19 -6.25 -1.08
N LYS A 238 25.79 -7.12 -2.00
CA LYS A 238 24.66 -6.85 -2.88
C LYS A 238 23.38 -7.44 -2.32
N LEU A 239 22.59 -6.59 -1.64
CA LEU A 239 21.29 -6.94 -1.04
C LEU A 239 20.14 -6.90 -2.06
#